data_AF-A0A1D1Y6M7-F1
#
_entry.id   AF-A0A1D1Y6M7-F1
#
_cell.length_a   1.000
_cell.length_b   1.000
_cell.length_c   1.000
_cell.angle_alpha   90.00
_cell.angle_beta   90.00
_cell.angle_gamma   90.00
#
_symmetry.space_group_name_H-M   'P 1'
#
loop_
_entity.id
_entity.type
_entity.pdbx_description
1 polymer ?
#
loop_
_entity_poly.entity_id
_entity_poly.type
_entity_poly.pdbx_seq_one_letter_code
_entity_poly.pdbx_strand_id
1 'polypeptide(L)'
;HNQTGLICHEYSSEPQAQPKLLAVWNWKARSFSRAEASHLRSDGKRRKACDGELPRAGSMAFLFQKFQEAVKTVAKSPKFARDSRHLQFEADVNRLFLYTSYNRLGKNVDEKDAEEIIDMASKASVSDQQKQVQENIHAQIKVLCGVMDDILLPDSKSVANLQSSGMPSQSPPRRSGLSLAVGRVAKSCQQNCTIVPSTWPLTQRELSESLKDKVGCTLELKPSGICHGEAGQGLFLSGDAEVGTVVAFYPGVIYSPAYYRHIPGYPRIGSGNSYLITRYDGIIINAQPWGLGGESREVWDAAFKHENRPTPEDTRRSSDQIWRLLSKPLETDQGANTEVLERRNPLAFGHFANHPDKGQAPNIMVCQYDFPVSEEGMRVYIPNVLFGIEENVKMKRFGNFWFRSVGSSDHWVNVPAIKTLVLVATRRLSNEELFLNYRLSNSKRWPAWYVPVDEDEDRRRWN
;
A
#
# COMPACT_ATOMS: atom_id res chain seq x y z
N HIS A 1 34.99 45.36 -41.47
CA HIS A 1 34.41 45.70 -40.16
C HIS A 1 33.87 44.41 -39.56
N ASN A 2 34.22 43.90 -38.39
CA ASN A 2 35.16 44.26 -37.33
C ASN A 2 35.48 42.95 -36.58
N GLN A 3 36.74 42.78 -36.17
CA GLN A 3 37.18 41.78 -35.19
C GLN A 3 36.76 42.22 -33.78
N THR A 4 36.32 41.26 -32.96
CA THR A 4 36.40 41.25 -31.48
C THR A 4 36.08 39.81 -31.05
N GLY A 5 36.89 39.07 -30.32
CA GLY A 5 37.72 39.47 -29.18
C GLY A 5 36.99 39.05 -27.90
N LEU A 6 37.46 37.98 -27.27
CA LEU A 6 36.90 37.35 -26.07
C LEU A 6 36.66 38.35 -24.92
N ILE A 7 35.49 38.24 -24.29
CA ILE A 7 35.26 38.69 -22.91
C ILE A 7 34.63 37.53 -22.15
N CYS A 8 35.37 37.01 -21.17
CA CYS A 8 34.86 36.12 -20.14
C CYS A 8 33.93 36.92 -19.22
N HIS A 9 32.68 36.47 -19.08
CA HIS A 9 31.84 36.85 -17.95
C HIS A 9 31.56 35.59 -17.12
N GLU A 10 32.17 35.55 -15.95
CA GLU A 10 31.77 34.71 -14.83
C GLU A 10 30.29 35.00 -14.52
N TYR A 11 29.42 34.02 -14.74
CA TYR A 11 28.10 34.01 -14.13
C TYR A 11 28.18 33.19 -12.85
N SER A 12 28.20 33.92 -11.74
CA SER A 12 28.00 33.44 -10.39
C SER A 12 26.76 32.54 -10.34
N SER A 13 26.96 31.28 -9.98
CA SER A 13 25.90 30.35 -9.62
C SER A 13 25.31 30.78 -8.27
N GLU A 14 24.18 31.48 -8.30
CA GLU A 14 23.31 31.63 -7.14
C GLU A 14 22.79 30.23 -6.73
N PRO A 15 23.00 29.79 -5.47
CA PRO A 15 22.40 28.56 -5.00
C PRO A 15 20.90 28.78 -4.87
N GLN A 16 20.11 28.05 -5.68
CA GLN A 16 18.67 27.91 -5.45
C GLN A 16 18.45 27.51 -3.99
N ALA A 17 17.83 28.42 -3.25
CA ALA A 17 17.45 28.21 -1.87
C ALA A 17 16.55 26.96 -1.80
N GLN A 18 17.10 25.89 -1.21
CA GLN A 18 16.28 24.79 -0.71
C GLN A 18 15.18 25.39 0.19
N PRO A 19 13.93 24.90 0.12
CA PRO A 19 12.90 25.40 1.01
C PRO A 19 13.31 25.09 2.45
N LYS A 20 13.58 26.15 3.24
CA LYS A 20 13.97 26.07 4.66
C LYS A 20 13.02 25.20 5.50
N LEU A 21 11.78 25.00 5.05
CA LEU A 21 10.76 24.17 5.71
C LEU A 21 11.13 22.66 5.77
N LEU A 22 11.68 22.09 4.71
CA LEU A 22 12.11 20.67 4.67
C LEU A 22 13.32 20.39 5.59
N ALA A 23 14.17 21.40 5.82
CA ALA A 23 15.32 21.29 6.72
C ALA A 23 14.91 21.38 8.20
N VAL A 24 13.92 22.22 8.53
CA VAL A 24 13.37 22.35 9.90
C VAL A 24 12.72 21.06 10.36
N TRP A 25 12.00 20.37 9.47
CA TRP A 25 11.32 19.11 9.80
C TRP A 25 12.31 17.94 9.99
N ASN A 26 13.32 17.83 9.14
CA ASN A 26 14.41 16.85 9.31
C ASN A 26 15.20 17.06 10.62
N TRP A 27 15.28 18.29 11.13
CA TRP A 27 15.96 18.60 12.38
C TRP A 27 15.14 18.22 13.63
N LYS A 28 13.84 18.56 13.69
CA LYS A 28 12.94 18.10 14.77
C LYS A 28 12.76 16.58 14.77
N ALA A 29 12.60 15.94 13.60
CA ALA A 29 12.45 14.47 13.52
C ALA A 29 13.72 13.69 13.95
N ARG A 30 14.92 14.21 13.65
CA ARG A 30 16.19 13.58 14.09
C ARG A 30 16.45 13.71 15.60
N SER A 31 15.91 14.74 16.24
CA SER A 31 16.11 14.95 17.68
C SER A 31 15.23 14.03 18.53
N PHE A 32 14.05 13.62 18.04
CA PHE A 32 13.19 12.64 18.71
C PHE A 32 13.62 11.18 18.49
N SER A 33 14.06 10.80 17.30
CA SER A 33 14.54 9.41 17.03
C SER A 33 15.77 9.03 17.87
N ARG A 34 16.58 10.01 18.30
CA ARG A 34 17.74 9.77 19.19
C ARG A 34 17.35 9.53 20.64
N ALA A 35 16.17 9.98 21.07
CA ALA A 35 15.70 9.81 22.45
C ALA A 35 15.21 8.37 22.71
N GLU A 36 14.53 7.74 21.75
CA GLU A 36 14.04 6.35 21.89
C GLU A 36 15.16 5.29 21.89
N ALA A 37 16.32 5.57 21.29
CA ALA A 37 17.45 4.64 21.28
C ALA A 37 18.28 4.60 22.58
N SER A 38 17.97 5.45 23.57
CA SER A 38 18.78 5.62 24.78
C SER A 38 18.15 5.08 26.09
N HIS A 39 17.04 4.35 26.02
CA HIS A 39 16.36 3.80 27.21
C HIS A 39 16.45 2.27 27.35
N LEU A 40 17.52 1.67 26.83
CA LEU A 40 17.93 0.31 27.17
C LEU A 40 19.39 0.30 27.66
N ARG A 41 19.66 0.96 28.80
CA ARG A 41 20.81 0.64 29.68
C ARG A 41 20.70 1.36 31.03
N SER A 42 21.00 0.58 32.07
CA SER A 42 21.30 0.89 33.47
C SER A 42 20.18 1.32 34.43
N ASP A 43 20.03 0.45 35.42
CA ASP A 43 20.00 0.70 36.86
C ASP A 43 18.70 1.12 37.56
N GLY A 44 18.29 0.20 38.44
CA GLY A 44 17.37 0.44 39.52
C GLY A 44 17.90 1.49 40.51
N LYS A 45 17.02 2.44 40.83
CA LYS A 45 16.99 3.09 42.14
C LYS A 45 15.62 3.74 42.37
N ARG A 46 15.02 3.38 43.50
CA ARG A 46 13.83 4.04 44.09
C ARG A 46 14.02 5.57 44.09
N ARG A 47 13.04 6.33 43.56
CA ARG A 47 12.70 7.66 44.08
C ARG A 47 11.19 7.96 43.97
N LYS A 48 10.67 8.30 45.15
CA LYS A 48 9.55 9.17 45.56
C LYS A 48 8.50 9.62 44.53
N ALA A 49 7.25 9.46 44.98
CA ALA A 49 6.05 10.13 44.50
C ALA A 49 6.25 11.64 44.29
N CYS A 50 5.82 12.10 43.13
CA CYS A 50 5.46 13.49 42.86
C CYS A 50 4.15 13.41 42.07
N ASP A 51 3.13 14.07 42.62
CA ASP A 51 1.84 14.28 41.97
C ASP A 51 2.05 15.03 40.66
N GLY A 52 1.90 14.31 39.55
CA GLY A 52 1.85 14.87 38.20
C GLY A 52 0.43 14.68 37.69
N GLU A 53 -0.26 15.79 37.44
CA GLU A 53 -1.57 15.81 36.82
C GLU A 53 -1.59 14.93 35.55
N LEU A 54 -2.50 13.96 35.52
CA LEU A 54 -2.81 13.21 34.31
C LEU A 54 -3.26 14.18 33.21
N PRO A 55 -2.73 14.07 31.97
CA PRO A 55 -3.22 14.89 30.88
C PRO A 55 -4.70 14.59 30.63
N ARG A 56 -5.54 15.63 30.67
CA ARG A 56 -6.98 15.54 30.43
C ARG A 56 -7.22 15.04 29.00
N ALA A 57 -7.87 13.88 28.90
CA ALA A 57 -8.37 13.31 27.64
C ALA A 57 -9.22 14.26 26.77
N GLY A 58 -9.68 15.39 27.32
CA GLY A 58 -10.45 16.43 26.61
C GLY A 58 -9.64 17.30 25.62
N SER A 59 -8.31 17.38 25.74
CA SER A 59 -7.47 18.19 24.82
C SER A 59 -7.38 17.55 23.41
N MET A 60 -7.23 16.23 23.37
CA MET A 60 -7.01 15.47 22.12
C MET A 60 -8.26 15.41 21.22
N ALA A 61 -9.46 15.30 21.82
CA ALA A 61 -10.72 15.28 21.08
C ALA A 61 -11.05 16.65 20.43
N PHE A 62 -10.74 17.74 21.13
CA PHE A 62 -10.94 19.11 20.64
C PHE A 62 -9.99 19.44 19.47
N LEU A 63 -8.72 19.05 19.57
CA LEU A 63 -7.73 19.20 18.50
C LEU A 63 -8.11 18.41 17.25
N PHE A 64 -8.57 17.17 17.42
CA PHE A 64 -9.07 16.36 16.33
C PHE A 64 -10.32 16.96 15.69
N GLN A 65 -11.19 17.61 16.48
CA GLN A 65 -12.37 18.31 15.94
C GLN A 65 -11.97 19.57 15.15
N LYS A 66 -11.07 20.42 15.67
CA LYS A 66 -10.49 21.55 14.93
C LYS A 66 -9.83 21.09 13.62
N PHE A 67 -9.12 19.97 13.67
CA PHE A 67 -8.49 19.35 12.53
C PHE A 67 -9.52 18.86 11.50
N GLN A 68 -10.57 18.18 11.95
CA GLN A 68 -11.68 17.76 11.07
C GLN A 68 -12.40 18.97 10.45
N GLU A 69 -12.52 20.07 11.19
CA GLU A 69 -13.09 21.32 10.69
C GLU A 69 -12.19 22.01 9.67
N ALA A 70 -10.86 22.02 9.88
CA ALA A 70 -9.87 22.48 8.90
C ALA A 70 -9.93 21.66 7.60
N VAL A 71 -9.99 20.34 7.71
CA VAL A 71 -10.19 19.43 6.57
C VAL A 71 -11.47 19.77 5.79
N LYS A 72 -12.57 20.07 6.49
CA LYS A 72 -13.86 20.45 5.87
C LYS A 72 -13.83 21.84 5.21
N THR A 73 -12.96 22.75 5.64
CA THR A 73 -12.88 24.13 5.11
C THR A 73 -11.90 24.26 3.94
N VAL A 74 -10.76 23.57 3.98
CA VAL A 74 -9.77 23.59 2.87
C VAL A 74 -10.34 22.97 1.60
N ALA A 75 -11.23 21.98 1.72
CA ALA A 75 -11.94 21.35 0.61
C ALA A 75 -12.88 22.30 -0.19
N LYS A 76 -13.01 23.58 0.18
CA LYS A 76 -13.97 24.53 -0.41
C LYS A 76 -13.37 25.71 -1.19
N SER A 77 -12.05 25.72 -1.47
CA SER A 77 -11.43 26.81 -2.25
C SER A 77 -11.76 26.68 -3.76
N PRO A 78 -12.49 27.62 -4.40
CA PRO A 78 -13.05 27.45 -5.74
C PRO A 78 -12.14 27.95 -6.88
N LYS A 79 -10.84 28.11 -6.65
CA LYS A 79 -9.93 28.60 -7.69
C LYS A 79 -9.24 27.41 -8.35
N PHE A 80 -9.47 27.27 -9.65
CA PHE A 80 -9.00 26.23 -10.58
C PHE A 80 -9.92 25.01 -10.78
N ALA A 81 -11.03 25.22 -11.50
CA ALA A 81 -11.76 24.13 -12.16
C ALA A 81 -10.91 23.55 -13.30
N ARG A 82 -10.01 22.61 -12.98
CA ARG A 82 -9.39 21.67 -13.92
C ARG A 82 -9.55 20.27 -13.31
N ASP A 83 -10.57 19.54 -13.77
CA ASP A 83 -10.88 18.15 -13.39
C ASP A 83 -11.34 17.95 -11.93
N SER A 84 -12.60 17.54 -11.73
CA SER A 84 -13.17 17.27 -10.41
C SER A 84 -12.51 16.11 -9.68
N ARG A 85 -11.99 15.13 -10.40
CA ARG A 85 -11.20 14.03 -9.83
C ARG A 85 -9.88 14.53 -9.27
N HIS A 86 -9.30 15.56 -9.89
CA HIS A 86 -8.09 16.20 -9.39
C HIS A 86 -8.36 16.95 -8.08
N LEU A 87 -9.47 17.69 -7.98
CA LEU A 87 -9.87 18.35 -6.73
C LEU A 87 -10.04 17.35 -5.57
N GLN A 88 -10.63 16.18 -5.85
CA GLN A 88 -10.74 15.14 -4.82
C GLN A 88 -9.37 14.56 -4.43
N PHE A 89 -8.47 14.37 -5.40
CA PHE A 89 -7.11 13.94 -5.12
C PHE A 89 -6.38 14.91 -4.20
N GLU A 90 -6.48 16.22 -4.46
CA GLU A 90 -5.86 17.25 -3.61
C GLU A 90 -6.43 17.23 -2.18
N ALA A 91 -7.77 17.13 -2.06
CA ALA A 91 -8.43 17.02 -0.76
C ALA A 91 -8.00 15.76 0.01
N ASP A 92 -7.85 14.63 -0.69
CA ASP A 92 -7.44 13.37 -0.10
C ASP A 92 -5.97 13.40 0.34
N VAL A 93 -5.07 13.98 -0.46
CA VAL A 93 -3.66 14.20 -0.11
C VAL A 93 -3.55 15.12 1.11
N ASN A 94 -4.35 16.19 1.17
CA ASN A 94 -4.34 17.09 2.31
C ASN A 94 -4.73 16.39 3.61
N ARG A 95 -5.80 15.58 3.58
CA ARG A 95 -6.23 14.77 4.73
C ARG A 95 -5.13 13.82 5.20
N LEU A 96 -4.53 13.08 4.25
CA LEU A 96 -3.45 12.14 4.55
C LEU A 96 -2.21 12.86 5.10
N PHE A 97 -1.86 14.02 4.55
CA PHE A 97 -0.76 14.85 5.05
C PHE A 97 -0.98 15.19 6.51
N LEU A 98 -2.17 15.70 6.81
CA LEU A 98 -2.52 16.08 8.16
C LEU A 98 -2.51 14.86 9.11
N TYR A 99 -3.14 13.73 8.74
CA TYR A 99 -3.24 12.55 9.61
C TYR A 99 -1.87 11.92 9.89
N THR A 100 -1.08 11.71 8.84
CA THR A 100 0.23 11.04 8.95
C THR A 100 1.28 11.93 9.58
N SER A 101 1.21 13.25 9.40
CA SER A 101 2.10 14.19 10.08
C SER A 101 1.79 14.26 11.57
N TYR A 102 0.50 14.23 11.93
CA TYR A 102 0.09 14.16 13.33
C TYR A 102 0.60 12.87 14.00
N ASN A 103 0.43 11.72 13.33
CA ASN A 103 0.94 10.43 13.82
C ASN A 103 2.45 10.48 14.12
N ARG A 104 3.22 11.16 13.27
CA ARG A 104 4.68 11.26 13.40
C ARG A 104 5.13 12.07 14.61
N LEU A 105 4.27 12.90 15.21
CA LEU A 105 4.60 13.60 16.46
C LEU A 105 4.60 12.65 17.68
N GLY A 106 3.93 11.49 17.60
CA GLY A 106 3.88 10.51 18.68
C GLY A 106 2.90 10.87 19.79
N LYS A 107 3.19 10.43 21.03
CA LYS A 107 2.24 10.52 22.17
C LYS A 107 2.30 11.85 22.95
N ASN A 108 3.32 12.67 22.73
CA ASN A 108 3.56 13.91 23.50
C ASN A 108 3.21 15.16 22.69
N VAL A 109 2.02 15.18 22.09
CA VAL A 109 1.56 16.27 21.22
C VAL A 109 0.93 17.38 22.05
N ASP A 110 1.34 18.62 21.81
CA ASP A 110 0.64 19.79 22.32
C ASP A 110 -0.27 20.44 21.26
N GLU A 111 -1.12 21.40 21.66
CA GLU A 111 -2.03 22.09 20.74
C GLU A 111 -1.27 22.91 19.69
N LYS A 112 -0.08 23.42 20.03
CA LYS A 112 0.75 24.22 19.15
C LYS A 112 1.36 23.39 18.02
N ASP A 113 1.73 22.15 18.29
CA ASP A 113 2.23 21.23 17.27
C ASP A 113 1.16 20.91 16.22
N ALA A 114 -0.11 20.76 16.65
CA ALA A 114 -1.23 20.56 15.74
C ALA A 114 -1.51 21.81 14.90
N GLU A 115 -1.44 23.00 15.49
CA GLU A 115 -1.58 24.28 14.76
C GLU A 115 -0.45 24.49 13.74
N GLU A 116 0.78 24.09 14.07
CA GLU A 116 1.93 24.12 13.15
C GLU A 116 1.68 23.22 11.93
N ILE A 117 1.15 22.02 12.13
CA ILE A 117 0.78 21.10 11.03
C ILE A 117 -0.30 21.71 10.13
N ILE A 118 -1.33 22.32 10.71
CA ILE A 118 -2.41 22.96 9.95
C ILE A 118 -1.88 24.15 9.14
N ASP A 119 -1.04 24.99 9.76
CA ASP A 119 -0.40 26.12 9.07
C ASP A 119 0.48 25.64 7.90
N MET A 120 1.27 24.58 8.11
CA MET A 120 2.05 23.96 7.04
C MET A 120 1.17 23.42 5.90
N ALA A 121 0.08 22.71 6.23
CA ALA A 121 -0.82 22.17 5.22
C ALA A 121 -1.47 23.28 4.36
N SER A 122 -1.69 24.46 4.94
CA SER A 122 -2.24 25.62 4.21
C SER A 122 -1.25 26.27 3.25
N LYS A 123 0.07 26.09 3.47
CA LYS A 123 1.15 26.72 2.72
C LYS A 123 1.86 25.79 1.75
N ALA A 124 1.91 24.49 2.06
CA ALA A 124 2.61 23.48 1.28
C ALA A 124 1.89 23.19 -0.03
N SER A 125 2.65 23.00 -1.11
CA SER A 125 2.09 22.53 -2.38
C SER A 125 1.56 21.09 -2.26
N VAL A 126 0.64 20.69 -3.14
CA VAL A 126 0.11 19.31 -3.16
C VAL A 126 1.22 18.29 -3.37
N SER A 127 2.22 18.60 -4.20
CA SER A 127 3.39 17.74 -4.40
C SER A 127 4.25 17.59 -3.14
N ASP A 128 4.45 18.67 -2.39
CA ASP A 128 5.20 18.62 -1.12
C ASP A 128 4.43 17.81 -0.07
N GLN A 129 3.10 18.02 0.01
CA GLN A 129 2.23 17.24 0.89
C GLN A 129 2.28 15.75 0.53
N GLN A 130 2.17 15.41 -0.75
CA GLN A 130 2.25 14.02 -1.22
C GLN A 130 3.61 13.40 -0.88
N LYS A 131 4.71 14.13 -1.10
CA LYS A 131 6.05 13.65 -0.75
C LYS A 131 6.15 13.37 0.75
N GLN A 132 5.66 14.28 1.59
CA GLN A 132 5.69 14.11 3.04
C GLN A 132 4.85 12.91 3.49
N VAL A 133 3.68 12.69 2.88
CA VAL A 133 2.86 11.50 3.09
C VAL A 133 3.64 10.23 2.74
N GLN A 134 4.30 10.17 1.58
CA GLN A 134 5.13 9.01 1.22
C GLN A 134 6.20 8.71 2.28
N GLU A 135 6.91 9.74 2.74
CA GLU A 135 7.96 9.59 3.76
C GLU A 135 7.40 9.10 5.10
N ASN A 136 6.25 9.61 5.53
CA ASN A 136 5.61 9.20 6.79
C ASN A 136 5.13 7.74 6.73
N ILE A 137 4.49 7.37 5.62
CA ILE A 137 4.02 6.01 5.38
C ILE A 137 5.19 5.04 5.28
N HIS A 138 6.23 5.40 4.53
CA HIS A 138 7.44 4.59 4.39
C HIS A 138 8.12 4.34 5.74
N ALA A 139 8.21 5.36 6.61
CA ALA A 139 8.77 5.22 7.95
C ALA A 139 8.00 4.19 8.80
N GLN A 140 6.66 4.23 8.78
CA GLN A 140 5.83 3.25 9.49
C GLN A 140 6.02 1.84 8.93
N ILE A 141 6.00 1.69 7.60
CA ILE A 141 6.17 0.38 6.94
C ILE A 141 7.57 -0.19 7.23
N LYS A 142 8.60 0.65 7.28
CA LYS A 142 9.96 0.22 7.64
C LYS A 142 10.02 -0.35 9.06
N VAL A 143 9.34 0.27 10.02
CA VAL A 143 9.21 -0.27 11.38
C VAL A 143 8.46 -1.60 11.38
N LEU A 144 7.34 -1.69 10.65
CA LEU A 144 6.57 -2.93 10.52
C LEU A 144 7.41 -4.07 9.92
N CYS A 145 8.17 -3.80 8.85
CA CYS A 145 9.06 -4.78 8.23
C CYS A 145 10.16 -5.24 9.20
N GLY A 146 10.76 -4.32 9.97
CA GLY A 146 11.74 -4.68 11.00
C GLY A 146 11.15 -5.58 12.09
N VAL A 147 9.92 -5.30 12.53
CA VAL A 147 9.20 -6.17 13.47
C VAL A 147 8.91 -7.55 12.87
N MET A 148 8.52 -7.60 11.60
CA MET A 148 8.28 -8.87 10.91
C MET A 148 9.57 -9.68 10.77
N ASP A 149 10.70 -9.02 10.49
CA ASP A 149 12.02 -9.66 10.47
C ASP A 149 12.38 -10.24 11.85
N ASP A 150 12.18 -9.47 12.94
CA ASP A 150 12.42 -9.92 14.30
C ASP A 150 11.58 -11.15 14.70
N ILE A 151 10.39 -11.30 14.10
CA ILE A 151 9.49 -12.44 14.37
C ILE A 151 9.85 -13.64 13.48
N LEU A 152 10.11 -13.40 12.19
CA LEU A 152 10.16 -14.46 11.17
C LEU A 152 11.56 -14.94 10.83
N LEU A 153 12.60 -14.16 11.07
CA LEU A 153 13.96 -14.54 10.70
C LEU A 153 14.65 -15.29 11.86
N PRO A 154 15.39 -16.37 11.56
CA PRO A 154 16.22 -17.01 12.57
C PRO A 154 17.32 -16.07 13.04
N ASP A 155 17.50 -15.97 14.36
CA ASP A 155 18.66 -15.29 14.94
C ASP A 155 19.93 -15.83 14.26
N SER A 156 20.86 -14.95 13.90
CA SER A 156 22.17 -15.35 13.35
C SER A 156 22.94 -16.31 14.27
N LYS A 157 22.62 -16.33 15.58
CA LYS A 157 23.12 -17.31 16.56
C LYS A 157 22.42 -18.68 16.49
N SER A 158 21.16 -18.73 16.07
CA SER A 158 20.39 -19.97 15.93
C SER A 158 20.79 -20.77 14.68
N VAL A 159 21.20 -20.08 13.60
CA VAL A 159 21.71 -20.71 12.37
C VAL A 159 23.01 -21.47 12.61
N ALA A 160 23.89 -20.94 13.49
CA ALA A 160 25.11 -21.64 13.92
C ALA A 160 24.79 -22.88 14.78
N ASN A 161 23.69 -22.87 15.54
CA ASN A 161 23.25 -24.03 16.34
C ASN A 161 22.52 -25.10 15.51
N LEU A 162 21.82 -24.71 14.45
CA LEU A 162 21.24 -25.66 13.48
C LEU A 162 22.31 -26.36 12.63
N GLN A 163 23.48 -25.74 12.44
CA GLN A 163 24.64 -26.37 11.83
C GLN A 163 25.43 -27.27 12.80
N SER A 164 25.21 -27.15 14.12
CA SER A 164 25.90 -27.94 15.15
C SER A 164 25.05 -29.07 15.76
N SER A 165 23.71 -29.03 15.64
CA SER A 165 22.85 -30.18 15.96
C SER A 165 22.73 -31.10 14.74
N GLY A 166 23.59 -32.12 14.69
CA GLY A 166 23.72 -33.04 13.56
C GLY A 166 22.42 -33.75 13.16
N MET A 167 22.10 -33.67 11.87
CA MET A 167 21.36 -34.73 11.17
C MET A 167 22.37 -35.74 10.60
N PRO A 168 22.07 -37.05 10.57
CA PRO A 168 22.98 -38.05 10.04
C PRO A 168 23.21 -37.77 8.55
N SER A 169 24.47 -37.75 8.12
CA SER A 169 24.82 -37.70 6.71
C SER A 169 24.21 -38.92 6.02
N GLN A 170 23.15 -38.72 5.24
CA GLN A 170 22.81 -39.72 4.23
C GLN A 170 23.93 -39.66 3.18
N SER A 171 24.66 -40.76 3.11
CA SER A 171 25.71 -41.00 2.13
C SER A 171 25.15 -40.81 0.71
N PRO A 172 25.98 -40.33 -0.24
CA PRO A 172 25.54 -40.22 -1.63
C PRO A 172 25.22 -41.64 -2.17
N PRO A 173 24.17 -41.81 -2.97
CA PRO A 173 23.86 -43.12 -3.53
C PRO A 173 25.02 -43.54 -4.43
N ARG A 174 25.55 -44.73 -4.15
CA ARG A 174 26.62 -45.37 -4.91
C ARG A 174 26.23 -45.40 -6.40
N ARG A 175 27.08 -44.83 -7.26
CA ARG A 175 27.04 -45.04 -8.71
C ARG A 175 27.26 -46.53 -8.99
N SER A 176 26.18 -47.24 -9.32
CA SER A 176 26.29 -48.53 -10.01
C SER A 176 26.49 -48.25 -11.50
N GLY A 177 27.69 -48.58 -12.00
CA GLY A 177 28.01 -48.54 -13.41
C GLY A 177 27.31 -49.65 -14.17
N LEU A 178 26.75 -49.28 -15.33
CA LEU A 178 26.38 -50.05 -16.53
C LEU A 178 24.98 -49.66 -17.02
N SER A 179 24.92 -48.76 -17.99
CA SER A 179 23.93 -48.81 -19.06
C SER A 179 24.38 -47.93 -20.23
N LEU A 180 24.24 -48.50 -21.42
CA LEU A 180 24.81 -48.06 -22.69
C LEU A 180 24.42 -46.65 -23.10
N ALA A 181 25.36 -45.98 -23.76
CA ALA A 181 25.10 -44.81 -24.58
C ALA A 181 24.29 -45.18 -25.83
N VAL A 182 23.08 -44.64 -25.98
CA VAL A 182 22.43 -44.39 -27.28
C VAL A 182 21.52 -43.16 -27.19
N GLY A 183 21.87 -42.09 -27.91
CA GLY A 183 20.94 -41.27 -28.71
C GLY A 183 19.92 -40.33 -28.04
N ARG A 184 20.24 -39.03 -28.12
CA ARG A 184 19.39 -37.94 -28.67
C ARG A 184 18.04 -37.56 -27.98
N VAL A 185 17.99 -36.27 -27.61
CA VAL A 185 16.85 -35.34 -27.45
C VAL A 185 16.04 -35.40 -26.15
N ALA A 186 16.36 -34.48 -25.23
CA ALA A 186 15.40 -33.60 -24.56
C ALA A 186 16.16 -32.43 -23.92
N LYS A 187 15.98 -31.21 -24.44
CA LYS A 187 16.33 -29.98 -23.70
C LYS A 187 15.28 -29.82 -22.60
N SER A 188 15.48 -30.47 -21.45
CA SER A 188 14.65 -30.27 -20.28
C SER A 188 15.01 -28.95 -19.61
N CYS A 189 14.09 -28.01 -19.72
CA CYS A 189 13.71 -26.99 -18.76
C CYS A 189 14.53 -27.01 -17.46
N GLN A 190 15.64 -26.24 -17.41
CA GLN A 190 16.15 -25.74 -16.14
C GLN A 190 15.21 -24.61 -15.70
N GLN A 191 14.13 -24.97 -15.01
CA GLN A 191 13.44 -24.02 -14.15
C GLN A 191 14.47 -23.56 -13.11
N ASN A 192 14.80 -22.27 -13.12
CA ASN A 192 15.54 -21.65 -12.04
C ASN A 192 14.73 -21.86 -10.75
N CYS A 193 15.15 -22.78 -9.88
CA CYS A 193 14.61 -22.88 -8.54
C CYS A 193 15.00 -21.60 -7.79
N THR A 194 14.12 -20.61 -7.77
CA THR A 194 14.27 -19.44 -6.89
C THR A 194 14.35 -19.95 -5.46
N ILE A 195 15.49 -19.75 -4.80
CA ILE A 195 15.70 -20.18 -3.42
C ILE A 195 14.83 -19.29 -2.52
N VAL A 196 13.82 -19.88 -1.91
CA VAL A 196 12.99 -19.20 -0.91
C VAL A 196 13.74 -19.21 0.43
N PRO A 197 14.06 -18.04 1.02
CA PRO A 197 14.75 -17.99 2.31
C PRO A 197 13.90 -18.64 3.42
N SER A 198 14.52 -19.46 4.27
CA SER A 198 13.83 -20.08 5.39
C SER A 198 13.44 -19.06 6.45
N THR A 199 12.22 -19.19 6.96
CA THR A 199 11.68 -18.44 8.09
C THR A 199 11.29 -19.39 9.22
N TRP A 200 11.06 -18.87 10.41
CA TRP A 200 10.39 -19.65 11.45
C TRP A 200 9.04 -20.19 10.94
N PRO A 201 8.69 -21.45 11.28
CA PRO A 201 7.48 -22.12 10.79
C PRO A 201 6.25 -21.70 11.60
N LEU A 202 6.02 -20.39 11.69
CA LEU A 202 4.82 -19.83 12.32
C LEU A 202 3.64 -19.91 11.36
N THR A 203 2.48 -20.28 11.89
CA THR A 203 1.19 -20.12 11.21
C THR A 203 0.83 -18.64 11.05
N GLN A 204 -0.10 -18.32 10.15
CA GLN A 204 -0.58 -16.95 9.99
C GLN A 204 -1.13 -16.36 11.30
N ARG A 205 -1.81 -17.18 12.12
CA ARG A 205 -2.37 -16.76 13.41
C ARG A 205 -1.28 -16.43 14.43
N GLU A 206 -0.28 -17.30 14.58
CA GLU A 206 0.83 -17.08 15.52
C GLU A 206 1.64 -15.83 15.15
N LEU A 207 1.84 -15.60 13.85
CA LEU A 207 2.47 -14.38 13.35
C LEU A 207 1.62 -13.14 13.66
N SER A 208 0.30 -13.22 13.48
CA SER A 208 -0.63 -12.14 13.81
C SER A 208 -0.63 -11.80 15.30
N GLU A 209 -0.65 -12.81 16.17
CA GLU A 209 -0.54 -12.65 17.62
C GLU A 209 0.81 -12.02 18.02
N SER A 210 1.91 -12.52 17.46
CA SER A 210 3.25 -11.98 17.71
C SER A 210 3.41 -10.53 17.23
N LEU A 211 2.80 -10.18 16.09
CA LEU A 211 2.77 -8.81 15.58
C LEU A 211 1.97 -7.90 16.53
N LYS A 212 0.80 -8.37 16.98
CA LYS A 212 -0.04 -7.63 17.94
C LYS A 212 0.71 -7.34 19.23
N ASP A 213 1.45 -8.30 19.78
CA ASP A 213 2.21 -8.12 21.01
C ASP A 213 3.32 -7.07 20.87
N LYS A 214 3.94 -6.94 19.69
CA LYS A 214 5.03 -5.99 19.43
C LYS A 214 4.55 -4.60 18.99
N VAL A 215 3.51 -4.53 18.18
CA VAL A 215 3.02 -3.27 17.56
C VAL A 215 1.79 -2.71 18.27
N GLY A 216 1.09 -3.53 19.04
CA GLY A 216 -0.14 -3.17 19.77
C GLY A 216 -1.43 -3.38 18.98
N CYS A 217 -1.34 -3.74 17.70
CA CYS A 217 -2.51 -4.07 16.89
C CYS A 217 -2.22 -5.12 15.80
N THR A 218 -3.28 -5.78 15.34
CA THR A 218 -3.30 -6.66 14.17
C THR A 218 -4.71 -6.64 13.53
N LEU A 219 -4.89 -7.38 12.44
CA LEU A 219 -6.17 -7.51 11.75
C LEU A 219 -6.79 -8.90 11.95
N GLU A 220 -8.11 -8.93 12.00
CA GLU A 220 -8.91 -10.14 12.07
C GLU A 220 -10.08 -10.06 11.08
N LEU A 221 -10.40 -11.18 10.43
CA LEU A 221 -11.61 -11.30 9.60
C LEU A 221 -12.72 -11.94 10.42
N LYS A 222 -13.88 -11.29 10.44
CA LYS A 222 -15.08 -11.75 11.14
C LYS A 222 -16.30 -11.45 10.28
N PRO A 223 -17.46 -12.09 10.52
CA PRO A 223 -18.72 -11.63 9.94
C PRO A 223 -18.91 -10.13 10.18
N SER A 224 -19.22 -9.38 9.12
CA SER A 224 -19.41 -7.93 9.20
C SER A 224 -20.60 -7.58 10.10
N GLY A 225 -20.51 -6.46 10.82
CA GLY A 225 -21.63 -5.91 11.60
C GLY A 225 -22.68 -5.22 10.75
N ILE A 226 -22.40 -5.02 9.45
CA ILE A 226 -23.34 -4.41 8.49
C ILE A 226 -24.59 -5.26 8.37
N CYS A 227 -25.76 -4.62 8.47
CA CYS A 227 -27.05 -5.30 8.46
C CYS A 227 -27.51 -5.67 7.04
N HIS A 228 -26.67 -6.41 6.30
CA HIS A 228 -26.96 -6.83 4.93
C HIS A 228 -26.38 -8.21 4.59
N GLY A 229 -27.15 -9.03 3.87
CA GLY A 229 -26.77 -10.42 3.53
C GLY A 229 -25.54 -10.54 2.62
N GLU A 230 -25.21 -9.51 1.85
CA GLU A 230 -24.02 -9.47 0.98
C GLU A 230 -22.78 -8.87 1.68
N ALA A 231 -22.89 -8.38 2.92
CA ALA A 231 -21.74 -7.78 3.62
C ALA A 231 -20.64 -8.81 3.95
N GLY A 232 -21.01 -10.08 4.06
CA GLY A 232 -20.08 -11.19 4.19
C GLY A 232 -19.11 -11.03 5.37
N GLN A 233 -17.81 -11.05 5.08
CA GLN A 233 -16.74 -10.81 6.05
C GLN A 233 -16.41 -9.31 6.09
N GLY A 234 -16.18 -8.80 7.29
CA GLY A 234 -15.60 -7.49 7.56
C GLY A 234 -14.17 -7.60 8.06
N LEU A 235 -13.42 -6.52 7.90
CA LEU A 235 -12.08 -6.37 8.42
C LEU A 235 -12.13 -5.69 9.79
N PHE A 236 -11.60 -6.34 10.83
CA PHE A 236 -11.59 -5.82 12.20
C PHE A 236 -10.16 -5.53 12.64
N LEU A 237 -9.98 -4.40 13.32
CA LEU A 237 -8.77 -4.13 14.08
C LEU A 237 -8.87 -4.86 15.43
N SER A 238 -7.79 -5.51 15.84
CA SER A 238 -7.64 -6.13 17.15
C SER A 238 -6.46 -5.46 17.88
N GLY A 239 -6.76 -4.72 18.95
CA GLY A 239 -5.82 -3.79 19.60
C GLY A 239 -6.18 -2.32 19.32
N ASP A 240 -5.17 -1.45 19.42
CA ASP A 240 -5.34 0.01 19.30
C ASP A 240 -4.48 0.58 18.17
N ALA A 241 -5.04 1.51 17.39
CA ALA A 241 -4.30 2.25 16.38
C ALA A 241 -4.61 3.75 16.50
N GLU A 242 -3.56 4.57 16.53
CA GLU A 242 -3.70 6.03 16.53
C GLU A 242 -4.05 6.58 15.15
N VAL A 243 -4.53 7.82 15.11
CA VAL A 243 -4.80 8.52 13.84
C VAL A 243 -3.53 8.59 13.00
N GLY A 244 -3.66 8.38 11.69
CA GLY A 244 -2.55 8.38 10.74
C GLY A 244 -1.70 7.11 10.72
N THR A 245 -2.04 6.10 11.54
CA THR A 245 -1.37 4.79 11.50
C THR A 245 -1.76 4.00 10.25
N VAL A 246 -0.78 3.36 9.60
CA VAL A 246 -0.98 2.36 8.56
C VAL A 246 -1.51 1.08 9.21
N VAL A 247 -2.75 0.73 8.88
CA VAL A 247 -3.43 -0.44 9.48
C VAL A 247 -3.49 -1.64 8.56
N ALA A 248 -3.41 -1.46 7.23
CA ALA A 248 -3.47 -2.55 6.28
C ALA A 248 -2.81 -2.21 4.94
N PHE A 249 -2.40 -3.24 4.21
CA PHE A 249 -2.08 -3.17 2.79
C PHE A 249 -3.29 -3.59 1.95
N TYR A 250 -3.44 -3.01 0.76
CA TYR A 250 -4.31 -3.56 -0.27
C TYR A 250 -3.46 -4.48 -1.17
N PRO A 251 -3.58 -5.81 -1.01
CA PRO A 251 -2.70 -6.74 -1.69
C PRO A 251 -3.12 -6.97 -3.14
N GLY A 252 -2.34 -7.75 -3.88
CA GLY A 252 -2.78 -8.27 -5.17
C GLY A 252 -1.92 -7.86 -6.36
N VAL A 253 -2.48 -8.09 -7.55
CA VAL A 253 -1.80 -7.88 -8.83
C VAL A 253 -1.98 -6.45 -9.29
N ILE A 254 -0.89 -5.78 -9.63
CA ILE A 254 -0.85 -4.41 -10.12
C ILE A 254 -0.87 -4.42 -11.65
N TYR A 255 -1.87 -3.76 -12.22
CA TYR A 255 -2.00 -3.54 -13.66
C TYR A 255 -1.82 -2.06 -13.97
N SER A 256 -0.79 -1.75 -14.75
CA SER A 256 -0.67 -0.44 -15.38
C SER A 256 -1.73 -0.28 -16.48
N PRO A 257 -2.06 0.95 -16.92
CA PRO A 257 -3.00 1.17 -18.01
C PRO A 257 -2.66 0.42 -19.32
N ALA A 258 -1.38 0.08 -19.53
CA ALA A 258 -0.95 -0.74 -20.67
C ALA A 258 -1.49 -2.17 -20.64
N TYR A 259 -1.77 -2.70 -19.45
CA TYR A 259 -2.14 -4.10 -19.26
C TYR A 259 -3.60 -4.32 -18.86
N TYR A 260 -4.46 -3.31 -18.95
CA TYR A 260 -5.89 -3.46 -18.59
C TYR A 260 -6.61 -4.61 -19.29
N ARG A 261 -6.24 -4.89 -20.56
CA ARG A 261 -6.83 -5.99 -21.34
C ARG A 261 -6.54 -7.38 -20.76
N HIS A 262 -5.56 -7.49 -19.87
CA HIS A 262 -5.17 -8.73 -19.19
C HIS A 262 -5.84 -8.88 -17.82
N ILE A 263 -6.60 -7.89 -17.36
CA ILE A 263 -7.39 -8.02 -16.14
C ILE A 263 -8.51 -9.04 -16.41
N PRO A 264 -8.68 -10.07 -15.56
CA PRO A 264 -9.77 -11.04 -15.70
C PRO A 264 -11.14 -10.35 -15.82
N GLY A 265 -11.94 -10.79 -16.79
CA GLY A 265 -13.26 -10.22 -17.07
C GLY A 265 -13.26 -8.96 -17.96
N TYR A 266 -12.10 -8.52 -18.49
CA TYR A 266 -12.06 -7.35 -19.38
C TYR A 266 -12.98 -7.49 -20.61
N PRO A 267 -13.73 -6.44 -20.99
CA PRO A 267 -13.74 -5.09 -20.41
C PRO A 267 -14.64 -4.92 -19.16
N ARG A 268 -15.46 -5.91 -18.81
CA ARG A 268 -16.38 -5.88 -17.66
C ARG A 268 -15.73 -6.43 -16.39
N ILE A 269 -14.56 -5.89 -16.05
CA ILE A 269 -13.71 -6.38 -14.95
C ILE A 269 -14.42 -6.41 -13.59
N GLY A 270 -15.43 -5.57 -13.36
CA GLY A 270 -16.18 -5.51 -12.10
C GLY A 270 -17.36 -6.48 -11.97
N SER A 271 -17.77 -7.20 -13.02
CA SER A 271 -18.99 -8.02 -12.99
C SER A 271 -18.88 -9.33 -12.18
N GLY A 272 -17.67 -9.70 -11.75
CA GLY A 272 -17.43 -10.88 -10.90
C GLY A 272 -16.23 -10.72 -9.97
N ASN A 273 -15.78 -9.48 -9.78
CA ASN A 273 -14.62 -9.16 -8.96
C ASN A 273 -14.87 -7.86 -8.19
N SER A 274 -15.20 -8.02 -6.91
CA SER A 274 -15.42 -6.91 -5.97
C SER A 274 -14.12 -6.38 -5.34
N TYR A 275 -12.98 -6.98 -5.67
CA TYR A 275 -11.68 -6.71 -5.06
C TYR A 275 -10.74 -5.95 -6.01
N LEU A 276 -11.32 -5.11 -6.87
CA LEU A 276 -10.61 -4.18 -7.74
C LEU A 276 -10.62 -2.78 -7.14
N ILE A 277 -9.46 -2.14 -7.10
CA ILE A 277 -9.32 -0.75 -6.70
C ILE A 277 -8.45 0.01 -7.69
N THR A 278 -8.80 1.28 -7.95
CA THR A 278 -8.09 2.12 -8.92
C THR A 278 -7.44 3.31 -8.22
N ARG A 279 -6.15 3.49 -8.48
CA ARG A 279 -5.36 4.65 -8.07
C ARG A 279 -5.67 5.89 -8.91
N TYR A 280 -5.35 7.07 -8.41
CA TYR A 280 -5.53 8.33 -9.15
C TYR A 280 -4.73 8.38 -10.46
N ASP A 281 -3.53 7.80 -10.46
CA ASP A 281 -2.64 7.65 -11.63
C ASP A 281 -3.13 6.62 -12.66
N GLY A 282 -4.25 5.93 -12.39
CA GLY A 282 -4.83 4.94 -13.30
C GLY A 282 -4.30 3.53 -13.11
N ILE A 283 -3.50 3.25 -12.09
CA ILE A 283 -3.14 1.86 -11.80
C ILE A 283 -4.32 1.13 -11.15
N ILE A 284 -4.55 -0.11 -11.57
CA ILE A 284 -5.57 -0.98 -11.00
C ILE A 284 -4.88 -2.08 -10.20
N ILE A 285 -5.34 -2.31 -8.97
CA ILE A 285 -4.90 -3.41 -8.13
C ILE A 285 -6.05 -4.42 -8.02
N ASN A 286 -5.76 -5.69 -8.31
CA ASN A 286 -6.68 -6.81 -8.18
C ASN A 286 -6.27 -7.70 -7.00
N ALA A 287 -7.00 -7.61 -5.89
CA ALA A 287 -6.74 -8.41 -4.70
C ALA A 287 -7.39 -9.80 -4.73
N GLN A 288 -8.25 -10.10 -5.71
CA GLN A 288 -8.92 -11.42 -5.78
C GLN A 288 -7.94 -12.60 -5.80
N PRO A 289 -6.82 -12.57 -6.55
CA PRO A 289 -5.83 -13.65 -6.51
C PRO A 289 -5.09 -13.78 -5.19
N TRP A 290 -5.06 -12.73 -4.37
CA TRP A 290 -4.42 -12.78 -3.06
C TRP A 290 -5.24 -13.63 -2.08
N GLY A 291 -6.57 -13.52 -2.11
CA GLY A 291 -7.48 -14.26 -1.23
C GLY A 291 -7.25 -13.93 0.25
N LEU A 292 -7.01 -14.97 1.05
CA LEU A 292 -6.67 -14.86 2.48
C LEU A 292 -5.14 -14.79 2.74
N GLY A 293 -4.32 -14.75 1.69
CA GLY A 293 -2.89 -14.98 1.80
C GLY A 293 -2.56 -16.47 1.72
N GLY A 294 -1.56 -16.90 2.47
CA GLY A 294 -1.07 -18.27 2.51
C GLY A 294 -0.35 -18.56 3.83
N GLU A 295 0.10 -19.80 4.00
CA GLU A 295 0.68 -20.30 5.27
C GLU A 295 2.20 -20.26 5.31
N SER A 296 2.86 -19.70 4.30
CA SER A 296 4.31 -19.64 4.25
C SER A 296 4.83 -18.48 3.41
N ARG A 297 6.14 -18.25 3.51
CA ARG A 297 6.87 -17.47 2.51
C ARG A 297 7.02 -18.33 1.26
N GLU A 298 6.52 -17.84 0.13
CA GLU A 298 6.49 -18.62 -1.11
C GLU A 298 6.73 -17.75 -2.33
N VAL A 299 7.10 -18.42 -3.42
CA VAL A 299 7.11 -17.82 -4.74
C VAL A 299 5.67 -17.63 -5.20
N TRP A 300 5.26 -16.39 -5.41
CA TRP A 300 3.92 -16.04 -5.86
C TRP A 300 3.97 -15.40 -7.25
N ASP A 301 3.31 -16.04 -8.20
CA ASP A 301 3.20 -15.62 -9.61
C ASP A 301 1.82 -15.03 -9.94
N ALA A 302 0.99 -14.82 -8.91
CA ALA A 302 -0.40 -14.41 -9.02
C ALA A 302 -1.25 -15.22 -10.02
N ALA A 303 -0.87 -16.47 -10.31
CA ALA A 303 -1.65 -17.36 -11.15
C ALA A 303 -2.97 -17.69 -10.44
N PHE A 304 -4.02 -16.96 -10.80
CA PHE A 304 -5.37 -17.27 -10.37
C PHE A 304 -5.95 -18.38 -11.24
N LYS A 305 -6.13 -19.57 -10.68
CA LYS A 305 -6.93 -20.62 -11.34
C LYS A 305 -8.39 -20.18 -11.30
N HIS A 306 -8.87 -19.66 -12.43
CA HIS A 306 -10.29 -19.37 -12.61
C HIS A 306 -11.06 -20.69 -12.56
N GLU A 307 -11.61 -21.08 -11.41
CA GLU A 307 -12.39 -22.32 -11.30
C GLU A 307 -13.78 -22.19 -11.94
N ASN A 308 -14.16 -20.99 -12.38
CA ASN A 308 -15.40 -20.78 -13.12
C ASN A 308 -15.18 -21.02 -14.62
N ARG A 309 -15.40 -22.27 -15.03
CA ARG A 309 -15.86 -22.59 -16.39
C ARG A 309 -17.17 -21.84 -16.60
N PRO A 310 -17.33 -20.98 -17.63
CA PRO A 310 -18.60 -20.31 -17.87
C PRO A 310 -19.70 -21.36 -18.08
N THR A 311 -20.77 -21.28 -17.30
CA THR A 311 -21.97 -22.09 -17.49
C THR A 311 -22.61 -21.71 -18.83
N PRO A 312 -23.18 -22.66 -19.59
CA PRO A 312 -23.72 -22.39 -20.92
C PRO A 312 -24.83 -21.32 -20.98
N GLU A 313 -25.43 -20.97 -19.84
CA GLU A 313 -26.56 -20.04 -19.73
C GLU A 313 -26.18 -18.55 -19.92
N ASP A 314 -24.92 -18.16 -19.69
CA ASP A 314 -24.46 -16.78 -19.93
C ASP A 314 -24.32 -16.42 -21.43
N THR A 315 -24.50 -17.41 -22.32
CA THR A 315 -24.17 -17.32 -23.74
C THR A 315 -25.25 -16.64 -24.62
N ARG A 316 -26.35 -16.13 -24.04
CA ARG A 316 -27.54 -15.70 -24.80
C ARG A 316 -27.77 -14.18 -24.91
N ARG A 317 -26.73 -13.33 -24.92
CA ARG A 317 -26.88 -11.91 -25.31
C ARG A 317 -26.12 -11.56 -26.60
N SER A 318 -26.89 -11.21 -27.61
CA SER A 318 -26.46 -10.77 -28.95
C SER A 318 -25.49 -9.57 -28.97
N SER A 319 -25.31 -8.85 -27.86
CA SER A 319 -24.35 -7.74 -27.72
C SER A 319 -22.90 -8.19 -27.60
N ASP A 320 -22.65 -9.47 -27.32
CA ASP A 320 -21.34 -9.92 -26.85
C ASP A 320 -20.40 -10.36 -27.98
N GLN A 321 -20.84 -10.40 -29.24
CA GLN A 321 -19.98 -10.75 -30.37
C GLN A 321 -18.91 -9.68 -30.67
N ILE A 322 -19.29 -8.40 -30.65
CA ILE A 322 -18.36 -7.28 -30.82
C ILE A 322 -17.37 -7.23 -29.66
N TRP A 323 -17.86 -7.51 -28.43
CA TRP A 323 -17.00 -7.56 -27.25
C TRP A 323 -16.04 -8.74 -27.31
N ARG A 324 -16.46 -9.95 -27.71
CA ARG A 324 -15.56 -11.11 -27.92
C ARG A 324 -14.43 -10.83 -28.92
N LEU A 325 -14.67 -10.00 -29.93
CA LEU A 325 -13.65 -9.56 -30.89
C LEU A 325 -12.64 -8.58 -30.28
N LEU A 326 -13.08 -7.71 -29.36
CA LEU A 326 -12.22 -6.74 -28.64
C LEU A 326 -11.57 -7.32 -27.36
N SER A 327 -12.13 -8.41 -26.83
CA SER A 327 -11.70 -9.14 -25.64
C SER A 327 -10.70 -10.24 -25.92
N LYS A 328 -10.28 -10.46 -27.18
CA LYS A 328 -9.20 -11.42 -27.46
C LYS A 328 -7.96 -10.94 -26.68
N PRO A 329 -7.53 -11.69 -25.66
CA PRO A 329 -6.28 -11.38 -24.99
C PRO A 329 -5.20 -11.35 -26.07
N LEU A 330 -4.32 -10.35 -26.07
CA LEU A 330 -3.07 -10.58 -26.79
C LEU A 330 -2.42 -11.75 -26.08
N GLU A 331 -2.30 -12.89 -26.77
CA GLU A 331 -1.44 -13.99 -26.36
C GLU A 331 -0.01 -13.47 -26.39
N THR A 332 0.40 -12.91 -25.27
CA THR A 332 1.80 -12.71 -24.93
C THR A 332 2.09 -13.67 -23.78
N ASP A 333 3.23 -14.36 -23.81
CA ASP A 333 3.76 -15.20 -22.71
C ASP A 333 4.00 -14.42 -21.39
N GLN A 334 3.51 -13.18 -21.28
CA GLN A 334 3.71 -12.29 -20.14
C GLN A 334 2.65 -12.58 -19.07
N GLY A 335 3.04 -13.35 -18.06
CA GLY A 335 2.32 -13.48 -16.79
C GLY A 335 2.62 -12.33 -15.83
N ALA A 336 2.06 -12.41 -14.62
CA ALA A 336 2.53 -11.55 -13.53
C ALA A 336 3.95 -11.94 -13.12
N ASN A 337 4.72 -10.96 -12.66
CA ASN A 337 6.08 -11.18 -12.20
C ASN A 337 6.07 -12.13 -11.01
N THR A 338 6.95 -13.12 -11.07
CA THR A 338 7.15 -14.13 -10.05
C THR A 338 8.03 -13.57 -8.94
N GLU A 339 7.51 -13.48 -7.72
CA GLU A 339 8.16 -12.80 -6.60
C GLU A 339 8.08 -13.65 -5.33
N VAL A 340 9.11 -13.62 -4.48
CA VAL A 340 9.07 -14.30 -3.18
C VAL A 340 8.42 -13.37 -2.16
N LEU A 341 7.22 -13.72 -1.68
CA LEU A 341 6.45 -12.90 -0.75
C LEU A 341 6.12 -13.65 0.54
N GLU A 342 6.00 -12.89 1.62
CA GLU A 342 5.46 -13.36 2.89
C GLU A 342 3.92 -13.39 2.82
N ARG A 343 3.36 -14.55 2.43
CA ARG A 343 1.91 -14.70 2.24
C ARG A 343 1.13 -14.79 3.55
N ARG A 344 1.82 -14.95 4.69
CA ARG A 344 1.22 -14.87 6.04
C ARG A 344 1.04 -13.43 6.54
N ASN A 345 1.41 -12.40 5.77
CA ASN A 345 1.38 -11.00 6.23
C ASN A 345 0.03 -10.63 6.90
N PRO A 346 0.00 -10.39 8.22
CA PRO A 346 -1.24 -10.13 8.97
C PRO A 346 -1.95 -8.84 8.57
N LEU A 347 -1.27 -7.93 7.86
CA LEU A 347 -1.81 -6.65 7.43
C LEU A 347 -2.32 -6.67 5.98
N ALA A 348 -2.18 -7.78 5.26
CA ALA A 348 -2.54 -7.89 3.83
C ALA A 348 -4.01 -8.28 3.60
N PHE A 349 -4.94 -7.55 4.24
CA PHE A 349 -6.38 -7.81 4.19
C PHE A 349 -7.22 -6.59 3.81
N GLY A 350 -6.61 -5.52 3.29
CA GLY A 350 -7.32 -4.27 3.01
C GLY A 350 -8.50 -4.40 2.04
N HIS A 351 -8.53 -5.44 1.22
CA HIS A 351 -9.64 -5.75 0.31
C HIS A 351 -10.90 -6.29 1.01
N PHE A 352 -10.84 -6.63 2.30
CA PHE A 352 -12.00 -7.00 3.13
C PHE A 352 -12.61 -5.82 3.90
N ALA A 353 -12.05 -4.62 3.80
CA ALA A 353 -12.64 -3.43 4.40
C ALA A 353 -13.95 -3.08 3.68
N ASN A 354 -15.07 -3.09 4.40
CA ASN A 354 -16.39 -2.82 3.86
C ASN A 354 -16.71 -1.32 3.79
N HIS A 355 -17.72 -0.96 2.99
CA HIS A 355 -18.28 0.38 2.98
C HIS A 355 -19.18 0.55 4.20
N PRO A 356 -19.14 1.69 4.90
CA PRO A 356 -19.98 1.88 6.08
C PRO A 356 -21.48 1.85 5.74
N ASP A 357 -22.29 1.40 6.70
CA ASP A 357 -23.74 1.49 6.60
C ASP A 357 -24.22 2.95 6.69
N LYS A 358 -25.50 3.18 6.31
CA LYS A 358 -26.12 4.51 6.38
C LYS A 358 -25.99 5.10 7.79
N GLY A 359 -25.37 6.28 7.87
CA GLY A 359 -25.18 7.01 9.14
C GLY A 359 -23.92 6.62 9.91
N GLN A 360 -23.17 5.62 9.43
CA GLN A 360 -21.87 5.27 9.96
C GLN A 360 -20.76 6.02 9.20
N ALA A 361 -19.74 6.48 9.92
CA ALA A 361 -18.61 7.17 9.31
C ALA A 361 -17.49 6.18 8.95
N PRO A 362 -16.80 6.37 7.80
CA PRO A 362 -15.58 5.64 7.52
C PRO A 362 -14.50 6.01 8.54
N ASN A 363 -13.71 5.02 8.94
CA ASN A 363 -12.66 5.17 9.96
C ASN A 363 -11.25 4.88 9.41
N ILE A 364 -11.16 4.50 8.13
CA ILE A 364 -9.92 4.31 7.38
C ILE A 364 -10.00 4.96 5.99
N MET A 365 -8.83 5.31 5.45
CA MET A 365 -8.68 5.99 4.16
C MET A 365 -7.57 5.35 3.33
N VAL A 366 -7.79 5.27 2.02
CA VAL A 366 -6.77 4.79 1.07
C VAL A 366 -5.67 5.83 0.92
N CYS A 367 -4.42 5.41 1.11
CA CYS A 367 -3.23 6.18 0.78
C CYS A 367 -2.51 5.50 -0.38
N GLN A 368 -2.24 6.26 -1.45
CA GLN A 368 -1.35 5.81 -2.51
C GLN A 368 0.07 5.73 -1.93
N TYR A 369 0.70 4.57 -2.05
CA TYR A 369 2.06 4.37 -1.56
C TYR A 369 2.94 3.83 -2.70
N ASP A 370 4.06 4.50 -2.93
CA ASP A 370 5.03 4.17 -3.97
C ASP A 370 6.24 3.55 -3.27
N PHE A 371 6.23 2.22 -3.16
CA PHE A 371 7.29 1.48 -2.50
C PHE A 371 8.56 1.47 -3.36
N PRO A 372 9.70 2.01 -2.89
CA PRO A 372 10.93 2.06 -3.68
C PRO A 372 11.52 0.66 -3.85
N VAL A 373 11.74 0.24 -5.10
CA VAL A 373 12.26 -1.11 -5.42
C VAL A 373 13.67 -1.32 -4.87
N SER A 374 14.41 -0.24 -4.61
CA SER A 374 15.75 -0.28 -4.00
C SER A 374 15.78 -0.84 -2.56
N GLU A 375 14.64 -0.87 -1.85
CA GLU A 375 14.54 -1.39 -0.48
C GLU A 375 14.27 -2.90 -0.48
N GLU A 376 15.20 -3.68 -1.05
CA GLU A 376 15.05 -5.13 -1.29
C GLU A 376 14.68 -5.93 -0.04
N GLY A 377 15.19 -5.54 1.14
CA GLY A 377 14.89 -6.21 2.41
C GLY A 377 13.41 -6.13 2.82
N MET A 378 12.71 -5.07 2.41
CA MET A 378 11.29 -4.88 2.71
C MET A 378 10.36 -5.52 1.66
N ARG A 379 10.89 -5.81 0.46
CA ARG A 379 10.12 -6.27 -0.72
C ARG A 379 9.24 -7.48 -0.43
N VAL A 380 9.74 -8.42 0.38
CA VAL A 380 9.04 -9.66 0.75
C VAL A 380 7.73 -9.40 1.51
N TYR A 381 7.61 -8.26 2.20
CA TYR A 381 6.43 -7.89 2.98
C TYR A 381 5.43 -7.03 2.19
N ILE A 382 5.80 -6.54 1.00
CA ILE A 382 4.90 -5.76 0.14
C ILE A 382 4.04 -6.74 -0.67
N PRO A 383 2.74 -6.88 -0.37
CA PRO A 383 1.92 -8.00 -0.84
C PRO A 383 1.38 -7.76 -2.26
N ASN A 384 2.24 -7.27 -3.15
CA ASN A 384 1.90 -6.93 -4.51
C ASN A 384 2.92 -7.47 -5.51
N VAL A 385 2.42 -7.80 -6.70
CA VAL A 385 3.23 -8.15 -7.87
C VAL A 385 2.77 -7.34 -9.07
N LEU A 386 3.69 -7.00 -9.94
CA LEU A 386 3.37 -6.28 -11.18
C LEU A 386 2.98 -7.28 -12.27
N PHE A 387 1.97 -6.94 -13.04
CA PHE A 387 1.63 -7.65 -14.26
C PHE A 387 2.45 -7.10 -15.44
N GLY A 388 3.09 -8.00 -16.19
CA GLY A 388 3.88 -7.66 -17.37
C GLY A 388 5.22 -6.99 -17.05
N ILE A 389 5.93 -6.60 -18.12
CA ILE A 389 7.24 -5.95 -18.02
C ILE A 389 7.05 -4.47 -17.67
N GLU A 390 7.96 -3.91 -16.88
CA GLU A 390 8.11 -2.46 -16.63
C GLU A 390 8.53 -1.74 -17.93
N GLU A 391 7.69 -1.77 -18.97
CA GLU A 391 7.88 -0.87 -20.10
C GLU A 391 7.43 0.53 -19.66
N ASN A 392 8.32 1.51 -19.84
CA ASN A 392 8.05 2.94 -19.69
C ASN A 392 7.07 3.47 -20.77
N VAL A 393 6.02 2.71 -21.11
CA VAL A 393 4.96 3.17 -22.00
C VAL A 393 4.12 4.18 -21.23
N LYS A 394 4.43 5.47 -21.42
CA LYS A 394 3.60 6.57 -20.92
C LYS A 394 2.24 6.49 -21.59
N MET A 395 1.23 6.03 -20.86
CA MET A 395 -0.16 6.07 -21.27
C MET A 395 -0.77 7.41 -20.86
N LYS A 396 -1.39 8.14 -21.79
CA LYS A 396 -2.18 9.34 -21.49
C LYS A 396 -3.67 9.02 -21.56
N ARG A 397 -4.41 9.47 -20.56
CA ARG A 397 -5.86 9.35 -20.50
C ARG A 397 -6.49 10.51 -21.28
N PHE A 398 -7.38 10.19 -22.21
CA PHE A 398 -8.28 11.15 -22.85
C PHE A 398 -9.72 10.64 -22.67
N GLY A 399 -10.47 11.28 -21.78
CA GLY A 399 -11.80 10.80 -21.37
C GLY A 399 -11.74 9.42 -20.68
N ASN A 400 -12.46 8.43 -21.22
CA ASN A 400 -12.48 7.05 -20.71
C ASN A 400 -11.44 6.14 -21.37
N PHE A 401 -10.64 6.65 -22.31
CA PHE A 401 -9.72 5.87 -23.12
C PHE A 401 -8.26 6.20 -22.78
N TRP A 402 -7.42 5.16 -22.79
CA TRP A 402 -5.97 5.26 -22.60
C TRP A 402 -5.27 5.13 -23.94
N PHE A 403 -4.41 6.10 -24.26
CA PHE A 403 -3.65 6.15 -25.50
C PHE A 403 -2.15 6.11 -25.19
N ARG A 404 -1.40 5.36 -26.00
CA ARG A 404 0.07 5.37 -25.94
C ARG A 404 0.55 6.77 -26.35
N SER A 405 1.27 7.45 -25.47
CA SER A 405 1.94 8.70 -25.78
C SER A 405 3.38 8.42 -26.17
N VAL A 406 3.75 8.71 -27.40
CA VAL A 406 5.16 8.80 -27.81
C VAL A 406 5.65 10.18 -27.37
N GLY A 407 6.36 10.25 -26.25
CA GLY A 407 6.88 11.51 -25.72
C GLY A 407 8.33 11.34 -25.26
N SER A 408 9.15 12.34 -25.56
CA SER A 408 10.54 12.43 -25.11
C SER A 408 10.62 12.29 -23.59
N SER A 409 11.66 11.60 -23.14
CA SER A 409 12.01 11.43 -21.74
C SER A 409 12.47 12.77 -21.17
N ASP A 410 11.59 13.54 -20.54
CA ASP A 410 12.03 14.47 -19.52
C ASP A 410 12.65 13.64 -18.39
N HIS A 411 13.97 13.72 -18.28
CA HIS A 411 14.81 13.05 -17.29
C HIS A 411 14.50 13.57 -15.88
N TRP A 412 13.34 13.25 -15.34
CA TRP A 412 13.19 13.12 -13.90
C TRP A 412 13.63 11.71 -13.54
N VAL A 413 14.67 11.58 -12.71
CA VAL A 413 15.10 10.29 -12.16
C VAL A 413 14.01 9.80 -11.22
N ASN A 414 12.95 9.20 -11.77
CA ASN A 414 11.96 8.49 -10.98
C ASN A 414 12.62 7.20 -10.50
N VAL A 415 12.81 7.08 -9.19
CA VAL A 415 13.22 5.82 -8.56
C VAL A 415 12.15 4.77 -8.92
N PRO A 416 12.53 3.61 -9.48
CA PRO A 416 11.59 2.53 -9.76
C PRO A 416 10.80 2.19 -8.49
N ALA A 417 9.47 2.14 -8.60
CA ALA A 417 8.60 2.00 -7.44
C ALA A 417 7.38 1.13 -7.72
N ILE A 418 7.06 0.25 -6.77
CA ILE A 418 5.83 -0.55 -6.76
C ILE A 418 4.69 0.34 -6.25
N LYS A 419 3.77 0.66 -7.16
CA LYS A 419 2.65 1.57 -6.92
C LYS A 419 1.47 0.85 -6.23
N THR A 420 1.59 0.66 -4.92
CA THR A 420 0.64 -0.05 -4.05
C THR A 420 -0.34 0.89 -3.34
N LEU A 421 -1.22 0.35 -2.49
CA LEU A 421 -2.12 1.10 -1.62
C LEU A 421 -2.01 0.58 -0.19
N VAL A 422 -2.06 1.50 0.76
CA VAL A 422 -2.23 1.19 2.18
C VAL A 422 -3.47 1.87 2.73
N LEU A 423 -4.02 1.34 3.81
CA LEU A 423 -5.14 1.90 4.54
C LEU A 423 -4.62 2.59 5.80
N VAL A 424 -5.04 3.83 5.99
CA VAL A 424 -4.60 4.71 7.07
C VAL A 424 -5.78 5.04 7.98
N ALA A 425 -5.59 4.93 9.29
CA ALA A 425 -6.61 5.29 10.28
C ALA A 425 -6.92 6.80 10.23
N THR A 426 -8.20 7.18 10.12
CA THR A 426 -8.62 8.59 10.07
C THR A 426 -8.96 9.16 11.45
N ARG A 427 -9.01 8.30 12.46
CA ARG A 427 -9.18 8.62 13.88
C ARG A 427 -8.49 7.54 14.71
N ARG A 428 -8.49 7.70 16.04
CA ARG A 428 -8.12 6.61 16.95
C ARG A 428 -9.12 5.45 16.81
N LEU A 429 -8.59 4.23 16.71
CA LEU A 429 -9.33 2.99 16.54
C LEU A 429 -9.04 2.05 17.72
N SER A 430 -10.05 1.30 18.15
CA SER A 430 -9.89 0.29 19.20
C SER A 430 -10.87 -0.85 19.01
N ASN A 431 -10.36 -2.07 18.77
CA ASN A 431 -11.13 -3.32 18.72
C ASN A 431 -12.46 -3.23 17.93
N GLU A 432 -12.41 -2.69 16.71
CA GLU A 432 -13.60 -2.34 15.93
C GLU A 432 -13.46 -2.71 14.45
N GLU A 433 -14.60 -2.77 13.75
CA GLU A 433 -14.64 -2.98 12.29
C GLU A 433 -14.12 -1.76 11.54
N LEU A 434 -13.37 -2.01 10.47
CA LEU A 434 -12.76 -1.01 9.60
C LEU A 434 -13.64 -0.76 8.38
N PHE A 435 -14.04 0.50 8.23
CA PHE A 435 -14.92 0.96 7.16
C PHE A 435 -14.18 1.90 6.22
N LEU A 436 -14.09 1.47 4.97
CA LEU A 436 -13.50 2.22 3.88
C LEU A 436 -14.59 2.87 3.05
N ASN A 437 -14.53 4.19 2.86
CA ASN A 437 -15.39 4.88 1.89
C ASN A 437 -14.96 4.57 0.45
N TYR A 438 -15.23 3.34 -0.01
CA TYR A 438 -15.10 2.97 -1.41
C TYR A 438 -16.36 3.32 -2.16
N ARG A 439 -16.19 3.65 -3.44
CA ARG A 439 -17.28 3.98 -4.32
C ARG A 439 -17.64 2.81 -5.21
N LEU A 440 -18.92 2.49 -5.33
CA LEU A 440 -19.38 1.46 -6.27
C LEU A 440 -19.44 2.01 -7.70
N SER A 441 -18.85 1.29 -8.65
CA SER A 441 -18.89 1.67 -10.07
C SER A 441 -20.33 1.69 -10.59
N ASN A 442 -20.61 2.57 -11.55
CA ASN A 442 -21.94 2.96 -12.04
C ASN A 442 -22.82 1.77 -12.47
N SER A 443 -23.48 1.12 -11.52
CA SER A 443 -24.64 0.32 -11.78
C SER A 443 -25.79 1.29 -12.03
N LYS A 444 -26.59 1.08 -13.08
CA LYS A 444 -27.78 1.91 -13.41
C LYS A 444 -28.75 2.07 -12.22
N ARG A 445 -28.57 1.27 -11.18
CA ARG A 445 -29.21 1.33 -9.86
C ARG A 445 -28.17 0.88 -8.83
N TRP A 446 -27.91 1.69 -7.80
CA TRP A 446 -27.09 1.24 -6.68
C TRP A 446 -27.79 0.10 -5.92
N PRO A 447 -27.03 -0.88 -5.38
CA PRO A 447 -27.59 -1.85 -4.46
C PRO A 447 -28.27 -1.15 -3.28
N ALA A 448 -29.32 -1.75 -2.72
CA ALA A 448 -30.07 -1.14 -1.61
C ALA A 448 -29.24 -0.91 -0.34
N TRP A 449 -28.13 -1.63 -0.20
CA TRP A 449 -27.19 -1.52 0.90
C TRP A 449 -26.16 -0.40 0.72
N TYR A 450 -25.93 0.08 -0.51
CA TYR A 450 -24.94 1.12 -0.75
C TYR A 450 -25.56 2.49 -0.54
N VAL A 451 -24.97 3.28 0.35
CA VAL A 451 -25.36 4.67 0.59
C VAL A 451 -24.10 5.54 0.54
N PRO A 452 -23.98 6.49 -0.40
CA PRO A 452 -22.85 7.41 -0.42
C PRO A 452 -22.65 8.09 0.94
N VAL A 453 -21.43 8.04 1.46
CA VAL A 453 -21.05 8.76 2.69
C VAL A 453 -21.09 10.27 2.44
N ASP A 454 -20.58 10.70 1.28
CA ASP A 454 -20.59 12.09 0.81
C ASP A 454 -20.85 12.07 -0.71
N GLU A 455 -22.05 12.51 -1.10
CA GLU A 455 -22.46 12.52 -2.51
C GLU A 455 -21.59 13.44 -3.37
N ASP A 456 -21.08 14.53 -2.80
CA ASP A 456 -20.25 15.47 -3.54
C ASP A 456 -18.86 14.88 -3.82
N GLU A 457 -18.27 14.20 -2.83
CA GLU A 457 -17.02 13.43 -3.01
C GLU A 457 -17.20 12.32 -4.05
N ASP A 458 -18.28 11.55 -3.96
CA ASP A 458 -18.54 10.47 -4.90
C ASP A 458 -18.72 10.97 -6.34
N ARG A 459 -19.39 12.11 -6.52
CA ARG A 459 -19.50 12.79 -7.83
C ARG A 459 -18.13 13.26 -8.33
N ARG A 460 -17.31 13.88 -7.46
CA ARG A 460 -15.96 14.34 -7.83
C ARG A 460 -15.04 13.20 -8.24
N ARG A 461 -15.18 12.01 -7.67
CA ARG A 461 -14.39 10.83 -8.06
C ARG A 461 -14.70 10.29 -9.47
N TRP A 462 -15.81 10.71 -10.11
CA TRP A 462 -16.28 10.20 -11.41
C TRP A 462 -15.83 11.01 -12.61
N ASN A 463 -16.08 12.31 -12.50
CA ASN A 463 -15.91 13.31 -13.55
C ASN A 463 -14.45 13.71 -13.63
#